data_AF-A0A319DMG1-F1
#
_entry.id   AF-A0A319DMG1-F1
#
_cell.length_a   1.000
_cell.length_b   1.000
_cell.length_c   1.000
_cell.angle_alpha   90.00
_cell.angle_beta   90.00
_cell.angle_gamma   90.00
#
_symmetry.space_group_name_H-M   'P 1'
#
loop_
_entity.id
_entity.type
_entity.pdbx_description
1 polymer ?
#
loop_
_entity_poly.entity_id
_entity_poly.type
_entity_poly.pdbx_seq_one_letter_code
_entity_poly.pdbx_strand_id
1 'polypeptide(L)'
;LSILTKEMAEVPIKDIESWVYRSSETRIQEVQKKKGRVTRPMNSFMLYRSAFAERTQQWLGQNDHRLVSEISGKSWKLEPRGIRLKYGHLAEIEKQNHLKAHPEYRFSPAKIKRSSK
;
A
#
# COMPACT_ATOMS: atom_id res chain seq x y z
N LEU A 1 -1.55 7.22 12.67
CA LEU A 1 -2.90 6.94 12.17
C LEU A 1 -3.50 5.89 13.05
N SER A 2 -2.70 4.91 13.52
CA SER A 2 -3.12 3.99 14.58
C SER A 2 -3.61 4.74 15.84
N ILE A 3 -2.92 5.81 16.23
CA ILE A 3 -3.31 6.66 17.37
C ILE A 3 -4.30 7.77 16.94
N LEU A 4 -3.96 8.53 15.90
CA LEU A 4 -4.75 9.68 15.43
C LEU A 4 -6.20 9.36 15.02
N THR A 5 -6.46 8.12 14.61
CA THR A 5 -7.80 7.70 14.16
C THR A 5 -8.42 6.65 15.09
N LYS A 6 -7.90 6.53 16.32
CA LYS A 6 -8.32 5.52 17.29
C LYS A 6 -9.79 5.66 17.68
N GLU A 7 -10.32 6.88 17.67
CA GLU A 7 -11.71 7.20 17.99
C GLU A 7 -12.68 6.96 16.83
N MET A 8 -12.17 6.76 15.60
CA MET A 8 -12.97 6.40 14.42
C MET A 8 -13.14 4.89 14.30
N ALA A 9 -13.61 4.25 15.39
CA ALA A 9 -13.78 2.81 15.46
C ALA A 9 -14.82 2.26 14.46
N GLU A 10 -15.74 3.11 14.01
CA GLU A 10 -16.81 2.76 13.07
C GLU A 10 -16.31 2.54 11.63
N VAL A 11 -15.14 3.09 11.28
CA VAL A 11 -14.57 2.96 9.93
C VAL A 11 -13.58 1.81 9.92
N PRO A 12 -13.87 0.68 9.27
CA PRO A 12 -12.97 -0.47 9.29
C PRO A 12 -11.63 -0.14 8.65
N ILE A 13 -10.54 -0.59 9.27
CA ILE A 13 -9.22 -0.57 8.64
C ILE A 13 -9.20 -1.71 7.62
N LYS A 14 -8.70 -1.43 6.42
CA LYS A 14 -8.55 -2.47 5.40
C LYS A 14 -7.64 -3.59 5.93
N ASP A 15 -8.10 -4.83 5.80
CA ASP A 15 -7.30 -5.99 6.15
C ASP A 15 -6.12 -6.15 5.17
N ILE A 16 -4.96 -5.69 5.63
CA ILE A 16 -3.71 -5.80 4.88
C ILE A 16 -3.15 -7.21 4.90
N GLU A 17 -3.45 -8.02 5.90
CA GLU A 17 -2.96 -9.39 5.95
C GLU A 17 -3.64 -10.22 4.88
N SER A 18 -4.98 -10.13 4.76
CA SER A 18 -5.73 -10.73 3.65
C SER A 18 -5.22 -10.27 2.28
N TRP A 19 -4.88 -8.97 2.15
CA TRP A 19 -4.21 -8.49 0.94
C TRP A 19 -2.88 -9.23 0.71
N VAL A 20 -1.97 -9.25 1.67
CA VAL A 20 -0.61 -9.81 1.50
C VAL A 20 -0.62 -11.31 1.23
N TYR A 21 -1.53 -12.06 1.86
CA TYR A 21 -1.66 -13.51 1.73
C TYR A 21 -2.60 -13.97 0.61
N ARG A 22 -3.14 -13.05 -0.20
CA ARG A 22 -3.96 -13.43 -1.37
C ARG A 22 -3.19 -14.34 -2.33
N SER A 23 -3.91 -15.30 -2.92
CA SER A 23 -3.32 -16.38 -3.71
C SER A 23 -2.66 -15.88 -5.00
N SER A 24 -1.81 -16.71 -5.58
CA SER A 24 -1.16 -16.43 -6.87
C SER A 24 -2.20 -16.24 -7.98
N GLU A 25 -3.27 -17.03 -7.98
CA GLU A 25 -4.36 -16.95 -8.95
C GLU A 25 -5.04 -15.59 -8.90
N THR A 26 -5.37 -15.09 -7.70
CA THR A 26 -5.95 -13.75 -7.54
C THR A 26 -5.02 -12.67 -8.08
N ARG A 27 -3.72 -12.75 -7.79
CA ARG A 27 -2.71 -11.79 -8.28
C ARG A 27 -2.62 -11.80 -9.80
N ILE A 28 -2.64 -12.98 -10.42
CA ILE A 28 -2.62 -13.13 -11.88
C ILE A 28 -3.90 -12.55 -12.50
N GLN A 29 -5.08 -12.80 -11.91
CA GLN A 29 -6.35 -12.24 -12.37
C GLN A 29 -6.36 -10.70 -12.29
N GLU A 30 -5.81 -10.09 -11.23
CA GLU A 30 -5.67 -8.63 -11.12
C GLU A 30 -4.86 -8.04 -12.29
N VAL A 31 -3.79 -8.72 -12.70
CA VAL A 31 -2.95 -8.31 -13.83
C VAL A 31 -3.69 -8.43 -15.15
N GLN A 32 -4.45 -9.51 -15.35
CA GLN A 32 -5.30 -9.67 -16.53
C GLN A 32 -6.34 -8.54 -16.65
N LYS A 33 -7.01 -8.19 -15.54
CA LYS A 33 -7.94 -7.06 -15.47
C LYS A 33 -7.26 -5.71 -15.79
N LYS A 34 -5.97 -5.57 -15.50
CA LYS A 34 -5.15 -4.38 -15.79
C LYS A 34 -4.43 -4.45 -17.14
N LYS A 35 -4.98 -5.17 -18.12
CA LYS A 35 -4.42 -5.31 -19.48
C LYS A 35 -2.99 -5.87 -19.47
N GLY A 36 -2.70 -6.84 -18.60
CA GLY A 36 -1.39 -7.47 -18.48
C GLY A 36 -0.35 -6.65 -17.71
N ARG A 37 -0.71 -5.47 -17.18
CA ARG A 37 0.25 -4.61 -16.48
C ARG A 37 0.47 -5.06 -15.05
N VAL A 38 1.62 -5.69 -14.79
CA VAL A 38 2.09 -6.01 -13.44
C VAL A 38 2.55 -4.73 -12.72
N THR A 39 1.85 -4.36 -11.64
CA THR A 39 2.23 -3.24 -10.78
C THR A 39 3.27 -3.67 -9.76
N ARG A 40 4.11 -2.73 -9.30
CA ARG A 40 5.10 -2.99 -8.25
C ARG A 40 4.43 -3.54 -6.98
N PRO A 41 5.07 -4.47 -6.26
CA PRO A 41 4.61 -4.87 -4.94
C PRO A 41 4.64 -3.68 -3.98
N MET A 42 3.69 -3.64 -3.04
CA MET A 42 3.65 -2.57 -2.04
C MET A 42 4.75 -2.76 -1.00
N ASN A 43 5.50 -1.69 -0.73
CA ASN A 43 6.42 -1.65 0.41
C ASN A 43 5.67 -1.41 1.73
N SER A 44 6.39 -1.41 2.85
CA SER A 44 5.82 -1.27 4.20
C SER A 44 4.97 0.00 4.36
N PHE A 45 5.45 1.14 3.85
CA PHE A 45 4.71 2.40 3.89
C PHE A 45 3.45 2.37 3.01
N MET A 46 3.53 1.77 1.81
CA MET A 46 2.38 1.66 0.90
C MET A 46 1.29 0.76 1.48
N LEU A 47 1.68 -0.35 2.13
CA LEU A 47 0.76 -1.22 2.87
C LEU A 47 0.10 -0.46 4.03
N TYR A 48 0.90 0.26 4.81
CA TYR A 48 0.39 1.11 5.90
C TYR A 48 -0.59 2.16 5.40
N ARG A 49 -0.22 2.97 4.40
CA ARG A 49 -1.10 3.97 3.80
C ARG A 49 -2.38 3.33 3.27
N SER A 50 -2.31 2.18 2.60
CA SER A 50 -3.50 1.49 2.09
C SER A 50 -4.44 1.03 3.20
N ALA A 51 -3.93 0.71 4.40
CA ALA A 51 -4.73 0.27 5.53
C ALA A 51 -5.65 1.40 6.03
N PHE A 52 -5.08 2.61 6.11
CA PHE A 52 -5.71 3.78 6.71
C PHE A 52 -6.26 4.79 5.70
N ALA A 53 -6.15 4.54 4.39
CA ALA A 53 -6.52 5.49 3.35
C ALA A 53 -7.98 5.95 3.47
N GLU A 54 -8.91 5.01 3.57
CA GLU A 54 -10.35 5.28 3.68
C GLU A 54 -10.68 6.08 4.94
N ARG A 55 -10.13 5.65 6.08
CA ARG A 55 -10.31 6.36 7.35
C ARG A 55 -9.74 7.78 7.32
N THR A 56 -8.61 7.97 6.65
CA THR A 56 -8.00 9.30 6.49
C THR A 56 -8.84 10.18 5.56
N GLN A 57 -9.41 9.62 4.49
CA GLN A 57 -10.31 10.35 3.59
C GLN A 57 -11.59 10.78 4.32
N GLN A 58 -12.19 9.89 5.10
CA GLN A 58 -13.39 10.21 5.88
C GLN A 58 -13.09 11.28 6.93
N TRP A 59 -11.97 11.18 7.64
CA TRP A 59 -11.54 12.19 8.61
C TRP A 59 -11.34 13.57 7.98
N LEU A 60 -10.80 13.61 6.76
CA LEU A 60 -10.61 14.86 6.01
C LEU A 60 -11.91 15.42 5.43
N GLY A 61 -12.98 14.63 5.37
CA GLY A 61 -14.23 15.01 4.69
C GLY A 61 -14.09 15.25 3.18
N GLN A 62 -12.93 14.91 2.59
CA GLN A 62 -12.61 15.14 1.19
C GLN A 62 -11.77 13.99 0.63
N ASN A 63 -12.00 13.67 -0.64
CA ASN A 63 -11.23 12.66 -1.34
C ASN A 63 -9.92 13.24 -1.93
N ASP A 64 -9.04 13.77 -1.07
CA ASP A 64 -7.73 14.30 -1.49
C ASP A 64 -6.59 13.32 -1.19
N HIS A 65 -6.14 12.62 -2.23
CA HIS A 65 -5.04 11.67 -2.14
C HIS A 65 -3.68 12.32 -1.78
N ARG A 66 -3.48 13.62 -2.03
CA ARG A 66 -2.27 14.36 -1.63
C ARG A 66 -2.22 14.49 -0.12
N LEU A 67 -3.29 15.00 0.49
CA LEU A 67 -3.41 15.14 1.93
C LEU A 67 -3.31 13.79 2.65
N VAL A 68 -3.97 12.74 2.13
CA VAL A 68 -3.85 11.38 2.68
C VAL A 68 -2.39 10.92 2.67
N SER A 69 -1.62 11.26 1.64
CA SER A 69 -0.20 10.88 1.54
C SER A 69 0.64 11.62 2.56
N GLU A 70 0.40 12.92 2.69
CA GLU A 70 1.13 13.78 3.62
C GLU A 70 0.89 13.36 5.08
N ILE A 71 -0.38 13.16 5.46
CA ILE A 71 -0.76 12.76 6.82
C ILE A 71 -0.23 11.36 7.13
N SER A 72 -0.39 10.41 6.20
CA SER A 72 0.16 9.07 6.35
C SER A 72 1.69 9.11 6.51
N GLY A 73 2.37 9.97 5.76
CA GLY A 73 3.81 10.14 5.82
C GLY A 73 4.30 10.69 7.16
N LYS A 74 3.67 11.77 7.66
CA LYS A 74 3.96 12.33 8.99
C LYS A 74 3.72 11.29 10.07
N SER A 75 2.58 10.63 9.99
CA SER A 75 2.21 9.60 10.94
C SER A 75 3.17 8.42 10.94
N TRP A 76 3.57 7.90 9.79
CA TRP A 76 4.43 6.72 9.69
C TRP A 76 5.76 6.90 10.43
N LYS A 77 6.30 8.12 10.44
CA LYS A 77 7.52 8.47 11.19
C LYS A 77 7.33 8.40 12.70
N LEU A 78 6.10 8.66 13.17
CA LEU A 78 5.72 8.66 14.59
C LEU A 78 5.19 7.31 15.07
N GLU A 79 4.91 6.37 14.16
CA GLU A 79 4.35 5.07 14.52
C GLU A 79 5.33 4.27 15.40
N PRO A 80 4.82 3.54 16.42
CA PRO A 80 5.62 2.70 17.28
C PRO A 80 6.45 1.67 16.49
N ARG A 81 7.58 1.26 17.07
CA ARG A 81 8.47 0.27 16.45
C ARG A 81 7.73 -1.02 16.09
N GLY A 82 6.81 -1.50 16.93
CA GLY A 82 6.02 -2.70 16.67
C GLY A 82 5.19 -2.61 15.38
N ILE A 83 4.55 -1.45 15.11
CA ILE A 83 3.79 -1.23 13.87
C ILE A 83 4.73 -1.20 12.67
N ARG A 84 5.85 -0.48 12.77
CA ARG A 84 6.83 -0.42 11.69
C ARG A 84 7.42 -1.79 11.35
N LEU A 85 7.68 -2.63 12.37
CA LEU A 85 8.13 -4.01 12.20
C LEU A 85 7.06 -4.89 11.55
N LYS A 86 5.79 -4.82 12.03
CA LYS A 86 4.66 -5.55 11.43
C LYS A 86 4.56 -5.29 9.93
N TYR A 87 4.49 -4.02 9.52
CA TYR A 87 4.41 -3.67 8.11
C TYR A 87 5.70 -3.96 7.33
N GLY A 88 6.86 -3.96 8.00
CA GLY A 88 8.12 -4.45 7.43
C GLY A 88 8.06 -5.93 7.06
N HIS A 89 7.57 -6.78 7.96
CA HIS A 89 7.40 -8.21 7.71
C HIS A 89 6.39 -8.46 6.60
N LEU A 90 5.23 -7.78 6.64
CA LEU A 90 4.21 -7.88 5.61
C LEU A 90 4.71 -7.45 4.23
N ALA A 91 5.57 -6.44 4.15
CA ALA A 91 6.17 -6.00 2.89
C ALA A 91 7.12 -7.03 2.28
N GLU A 92 7.90 -7.73 3.12
CA GLU A 92 8.76 -8.80 2.62
C GLU A 92 7.91 -9.97 2.10
N ILE A 93 6.85 -10.34 2.81
CA ILE A 93 5.93 -11.39 2.35
C ILE A 93 5.23 -10.97 1.05
N GLU A 94 4.75 -9.73 0.93
CA GLU A 94 4.13 -9.21 -0.30
C GLU A 94 5.11 -9.30 -1.48
N LYS A 95 6.37 -8.93 -1.27
CA LYS A 95 7.42 -9.03 -2.28
C LYS A 95 7.66 -10.48 -2.71
N GLN A 96 7.78 -11.41 -1.77
CA GLN A 96 7.99 -12.84 -2.07
C GLN A 96 6.78 -13.44 -2.81
N ASN A 97 5.56 -13.16 -2.34
CA ASN A 97 4.33 -13.64 -2.98
C ASN A 97 4.14 -13.03 -4.38
N HIS A 98 4.50 -11.76 -4.56
CA HIS A 98 4.50 -11.11 -5.87
C HIS A 98 5.47 -11.78 -6.84
N LEU A 99 6.70 -12.09 -6.38
CA LEU A 99 7.71 -12.73 -7.21
C LEU A 99 7.31 -14.17 -7.60
N LYS A 100 6.68 -14.92 -6.68
CA LYS A 100 6.12 -16.25 -6.95
C LYS A 100 5.00 -16.20 -8.01
N ALA A 101 4.12 -15.20 -7.94
CA ALA A 101 3.01 -15.05 -8.89
C ALA A 101 3.46 -14.46 -10.25
N HIS A 102 4.57 -13.71 -10.27
CA HIS A 102 5.09 -13.04 -11.45
C HIS A 102 6.62 -13.21 -11.55
N PRO A 103 7.12 -14.42 -11.84
CA PRO A 103 8.56 -14.70 -11.90
C PRO A 103 9.27 -13.88 -12.99
N GLU A 104 8.58 -13.59 -14.09
CA GLU A 104 9.08 -12.76 -15.21
C GLU A 104 9.05 -11.25 -14.92
N TYR A 105 8.55 -10.82 -13.74
CA TYR A 105 8.45 -9.41 -13.42
C TYR A 105 9.84 -8.77 -13.29
N ARG A 106 10.12 -7.81 -14.17
CA ARG A 106 11.30 -6.96 -14.08
C ARG A 106 10.92 -5.51 -13.87
N PHE A 107 11.50 -4.89 -12.85
CA PHE A 107 11.34 -3.47 -12.64
C PHE A 107 12.12 -2.68 -13.68
N SER A 108 11.38 -2.05 -14.60
CA SER A 108 11.91 -1.08 -15.56
C SER A 108 11.39 0.31 -15.20
N PRO A 109 12.23 1.23 -14.68
CA PRO A 109 11.81 2.62 -14.52
C PRO A 109 11.42 3.18 -15.88
N ALA A 110 10.21 3.74 -15.99
CA ALA A 110 9.84 4.48 -17.19
C ALA A 110 10.87 5.61 -17.37
N LYS A 111 11.48 5.72 -18.56
CA LYS A 111 12.36 6.85 -18.88
C LYS A 111 11.57 8.13 -18.62
N ILE A 112 11.95 8.86 -17.58
CA ILE A 112 11.41 10.20 -17.33
C ILE A 112 11.82 11.01 -18.55
N LYS A 113 10.86 11.35 -19.42
CA LYS A 113 11.05 12.43 -20.37
C LYS A 113 11.21 13.69 -19.51
N ARG A 114 12.45 14.07 -19.21
CA ARG A 114 12.74 15.40 -18.68
C ARG A 114 12.24 16.35 -19.77
N SER A 115 11.12 17.04 -19.55
CA SER A 115 10.85 18.23 -20.36
C SER A 115 11.88 19.24 -19.90
N SER A 116 12.91 19.45 -20.72
CA SER A 116 13.81 20.59 -20.52
C SER A 116 12.93 21.84 -20.48
N LYS A 117 13.11 22.60 -19.39
CA LYS A 117 12.54 23.94 -19.25
C LYS A 117 13.47 24.92 -19.94
#